data_AF-A0AAU4WBR9-F1
#
_entry.id   AF-A0AAU4WBR9-F1
#
_cell.length_a   1.000
_cell.length_b   1.000
_cell.length_c   1.000
_cell.angle_alpha   90.00
_cell.angle_beta   90.00
_cell.angle_gamma   90.00
#
_symmetry.space_group_name_H-M   'P 1'
#
loop_
_entity.id
_entity.type
_entity.pdbx_description
1 polymer ?
#
loop_
_entity_poly.entity_id
_entity_poly.type
_entity_poly.pdbx_seq_one_letter_code
_entity_poly.pdbx_strand_id
1 'polypeptide(L)'
;MSSPRGTALPTPTICEVIEEALSAPRDYPTPERLRYLYAAARLAIQRLTPIVAAQVEDAAPGPERASRERAVDEAEAVMREGLSPSPLAASLTISALGRALWGLHQITGDDR
;
A
#
# COMPACT_ATOMS: atom_id res chain seq x y z
N MET A 1 -1.16 42.67 3.24
CA MET A 1 -0.26 41.77 2.49
C MET A 1 -0.61 40.35 2.91
N SER A 2 -1.39 39.63 2.11
CA SER A 2 -1.84 38.26 2.42
C SER A 2 -0.93 37.26 1.71
N SER A 3 -0.18 36.48 2.48
CA SER A 3 0.60 35.34 1.97
C SER A 3 -0.35 34.29 1.36
N PRO A 4 -0.03 33.70 0.19
CA PRO A 4 -0.86 32.66 -0.39
C PRO A 4 -0.70 31.39 0.46
N ARG A 5 -1.84 30.83 0.86
CA ARG A 5 -1.96 29.56 1.56
C ARG A 5 -1.12 28.50 0.85
N GLY A 6 -0.22 27.84 1.60
CA GLY A 6 0.52 26.69 1.12
C GLY A 6 -0.44 25.69 0.52
N THR A 7 -0.29 25.41 -0.77
CA THR A 7 -0.95 24.29 -1.44
C THR A 7 -0.43 23.04 -0.76
N ALA A 8 -1.23 22.44 0.12
CA ALA A 8 -0.96 21.10 0.62
C ALA A 8 -0.84 20.21 -0.60
N LEU A 9 0.35 19.64 -0.83
CA LEU A 9 0.54 18.64 -1.87
C LEU A 9 -0.54 17.56 -1.66
N PRO A 10 -1.24 17.13 -2.73
CA PRO A 10 -2.26 16.10 -2.59
C PRO A 10 -1.64 14.88 -1.92
N THR A 11 -2.25 14.42 -0.84
CA THR A 11 -1.84 13.18 -0.18
C THR A 11 -2.10 12.04 -1.17
N PRO A 12 -1.08 11.29 -1.59
CA PRO A 12 -1.25 10.22 -2.55
C PRO A 12 -2.13 9.14 -1.95
N THR A 13 -2.93 8.55 -2.80
CA THR A 13 -3.73 7.37 -2.46
C THR A 13 -2.80 6.20 -2.14
N ILE A 14 -3.33 5.19 -1.44
CA ILE A 14 -2.56 3.97 -1.14
C ILE A 14 -2.08 3.30 -2.43
N CYS A 15 -2.90 3.29 -3.48
CA CYS A 15 -2.56 2.75 -4.79
C CYS A 15 -1.39 3.51 -5.43
N GLU A 16 -1.44 4.85 -5.43
CA GLU A 16 -0.34 5.69 -5.95
C GLU A 16 0.97 5.44 -5.19
N VAL A 17 0.92 5.30 -3.87
CA VAL A 17 2.10 4.97 -3.05
C VAL A 17 2.66 3.60 -3.41
N ILE A 18 1.80 2.59 -3.59
CA ILE A 18 2.24 1.24 -3.97
C ILE A 18 2.87 1.25 -5.36
N GLU A 19 2.20 1.83 -6.36
CA GLU A 19 2.66 1.86 -7.74
C GLU A 19 4.01 2.58 -7.86
N GLU A 20 4.12 3.77 -7.27
CA GLU A 20 5.33 4.58 -7.36
C GLU A 20 6.50 3.97 -6.56
N ALA A 21 6.22 3.33 -5.43
CA ALA A 21 7.24 2.61 -4.68
C ALA A 21 7.76 1.37 -5.42
N LEU A 22 6.87 0.66 -6.15
CA LEU A 22 7.25 -0.50 -6.96
C LEU A 22 8.00 -0.10 -8.24
N SER A 23 7.74 1.09 -8.79
CA SER A 23 8.45 1.61 -9.96
C SER A 23 9.76 2.32 -9.60
N ALA A 24 9.95 2.71 -8.34
CA ALA A 24 11.15 3.40 -7.85
C ALA A 24 12.50 2.78 -8.24
N PRO A 25 12.71 1.43 -8.24
CA PRO A 25 13.96 0.84 -8.71
C PRO A 25 14.28 1.14 -10.18
N ARG A 26 13.26 1.39 -11.00
CA ARG A 26 13.38 1.67 -12.43
C ARG A 26 13.46 3.16 -12.71
N ASP A 27 12.68 3.96 -11.98
CA ASP A 27 12.49 5.38 -12.28
C ASP A 27 13.53 6.28 -11.58
N TYR A 28 14.33 5.72 -10.66
CA TYR A 28 15.37 6.42 -9.89
C TYR A 28 14.90 7.78 -9.34
N PRO A 29 13.83 7.80 -8.52
CA PRO A 29 13.30 9.03 -7.95
C PRO A 29 14.30 9.71 -7.02
N THR A 30 14.10 11.01 -6.77
CA THR A 30 14.99 11.78 -5.89
C THR A 30 15.00 11.23 -4.46
N PRO A 31 16.07 11.44 -3.68
CA PRO A 31 16.14 10.98 -2.29
C PRO A 31 15.00 11.49 -1.39
N GLU A 32 14.56 12.73 -1.60
CA GLU A 32 13.42 13.33 -0.89
C GLU A 32 12.12 12.60 -1.23
N ARG A 33 11.93 12.21 -2.50
CA ARG A 33 10.77 11.45 -2.93
C ARG A 33 10.78 10.03 -2.39
N LEU A 34 11.93 9.36 -2.35
CA LEU A 34 12.08 8.05 -1.71
C LEU A 34 11.72 8.09 -0.22
N ARG A 35 12.23 9.08 0.52
CA ARG A 35 11.91 9.26 1.95
C ARG A 35 10.42 9.52 2.17
N TYR A 36 9.81 10.30 1.28
CA TYR A 36 8.38 10.56 1.28
C TYR A 36 7.56 9.28 1.06
N LEU A 37 7.86 8.50 0.02
CA LEU A 37 7.19 7.23 -0.27
C LEU A 37 7.33 6.22 0.87
N TYR A 38 8.52 6.15 1.47
CA TYR A 38 8.79 5.29 2.63
C TYR A 38 7.93 5.69 3.84
N ALA A 39 7.86 6.98 4.17
CA ALA A 39 7.03 7.48 5.27
C ALA A 39 5.53 7.24 5.00
N ALA A 40 5.07 7.48 3.77
CA ALA A 40 3.68 7.29 3.37
C ALA A 40 3.26 5.81 3.46
N ALA A 41 4.08 4.89 2.95
CA ALA A 41 3.80 3.46 3.01
C ALA A 41 3.78 2.94 4.46
N ARG A 42 4.69 3.41 5.31
CA ARG A 42 4.74 3.03 6.74
C ARG A 42 3.51 3.52 7.50
N LEU A 43 3.09 4.77 7.26
CA LEU A 43 1.88 5.32 7.86
C LEU A 43 0.63 4.57 7.39
N ALA A 44 0.57 4.20 6.11
CA ALA A 44 -0.52 3.40 5.57
C ALA A 44 -0.61 2.05 6.29
N ILE A 45 0.48 1.28 6.38
CA ILE A 45 0.48 0.00 7.10
C ILE A 45 0.00 0.17 8.55
N GLN A 46 0.54 1.15 9.28
CA GLN A 46 0.16 1.38 10.67
C GLN A 46 -1.34 1.66 10.85
N ARG A 47 -1.96 2.35 9.89
CA ARG A 47 -3.40 2.65 9.91
C ARG A 47 -4.26 1.44 9.56
N LEU A 48 -3.81 0.60 8.63
CA LEU A 48 -4.63 -0.47 8.07
C LEU A 48 -4.55 -1.78 8.82
N THR A 49 -3.39 -2.10 9.41
CA THR A 49 -3.19 -3.33 10.18
C THR A 49 -4.31 -3.64 11.18
N PRO A 50 -4.77 -2.71 12.06
CA PRO A 50 -5.84 -3.02 12.99
C PRO A 50 -7.19 -3.28 12.31
N ILE A 51 -7.48 -2.61 11.19
CA ILE A 51 -8.74 -2.76 10.45
C ILE A 51 -8.77 -4.14 9.78
N VAL A 52 -7.67 -4.52 9.13
CA VAL A 52 -7.56 -5.81 8.43
C VAL A 52 -7.54 -6.96 9.43
N ALA A 53 -6.90 -6.80 10.59
CA ALA A 53 -6.93 -7.81 11.65
C ALA A 53 -8.37 -8.13 12.08
N ALA A 54 -9.18 -7.10 12.36
CA ALA A 54 -10.60 -7.28 12.70
C ALA A 54 -11.39 -7.94 11.57
N GLN A 55 -11.17 -7.52 10.31
CA GLN A 55 -11.84 -8.12 9.15
C GLN A 55 -11.50 -9.61 8.96
N VAL A 56 -10.25 -10.00 9.22
CA VAL A 56 -9.80 -11.39 9.11
C VAL A 56 -10.34 -12.25 10.25
N GLU A 57 -10.42 -11.69 11.47
CA GLU A 57 -11.04 -12.37 12.62
C GLU A 57 -12.53 -12.66 12.39
N ASP A 58 -13.25 -11.73 11.75
CA ASP A 58 -14.67 -11.88 11.41
C ASP A 58 -14.92 -12.71 10.14
N ALA A 59 -13.87 -13.11 9.41
CA ALA A 59 -14.02 -13.80 8.13
C ALA A 59 -14.41 -15.28 8.30
N ALA A 60 -15.38 -15.73 7.51
CA ALA A 60 -15.72 -17.15 7.42
C ALA A 60 -14.54 -17.98 6.86
N PRO A 61 -14.40 -19.26 7.24
CA PRO A 61 -13.35 -20.14 6.72
C PRO A 61 -13.32 -20.18 5.19
N GLY A 62 -12.11 -20.11 4.63
CA GLY A 62 -11.87 -19.86 3.20
C GLY A 62 -12.35 -20.98 2.26
N PRO A 63 -12.58 -20.64 0.97
CA PRO A 63 -13.22 -21.54 0.02
C PRO A 63 -12.22 -22.52 -0.63
N GLU A 64 -12.73 -23.52 -1.36
CA GLU A 64 -11.93 -24.47 -2.15
C GLU A 64 -10.95 -23.77 -3.11
N ARG A 65 -9.86 -24.45 -3.48
CA ARG A 65 -8.71 -23.87 -4.22
C ARG A 65 -9.10 -23.09 -5.50
N ALA A 66 -10.05 -23.58 -6.29
CA ALA A 66 -10.50 -22.90 -7.51
C ALA A 66 -11.41 -21.68 -7.25
N SER A 67 -12.01 -21.60 -6.07
CA SER A 67 -12.71 -20.40 -5.59
C SER A 67 -11.72 -19.39 -5.01
N ARG A 68 -10.60 -19.87 -4.44
CA ARG A 68 -9.52 -19.03 -3.95
C ARG A 68 -8.82 -18.22 -5.06
N GLU A 69 -8.53 -18.82 -6.22
CA GLU A 69 -7.92 -18.08 -7.35
C GLU A 69 -8.84 -16.96 -7.86
N ARG A 70 -10.13 -17.26 -8.08
CA ARG A 70 -11.13 -16.23 -8.45
C ARG A 70 -11.27 -15.13 -7.39
N ALA A 71 -11.26 -15.52 -6.11
CA ALA A 71 -11.32 -14.56 -5.01
C ALA A 71 -10.07 -13.65 -4.96
N VAL A 72 -8.90 -14.14 -5.39
CA VAL A 72 -7.69 -13.32 -5.52
C VAL A 72 -7.82 -12.34 -6.69
N ASP A 73 -8.25 -12.80 -7.87
CA ASP A 73 -8.42 -11.92 -9.05
C ASP A 73 -9.44 -10.80 -8.77
N GLU A 74 -10.56 -11.14 -8.12
CA GLU A 74 -11.58 -10.18 -7.69
C GLU A 74 -11.03 -9.22 -6.64
N ALA A 75 -10.29 -9.73 -5.66
CA ALA A 75 -9.66 -8.92 -4.64
C ALA A 75 -8.63 -7.94 -5.22
N GLU A 76 -7.80 -8.38 -6.18
CA GLU A 76 -6.85 -7.54 -6.90
C GLU A 76 -7.53 -6.47 -7.76
N ALA A 77 -8.69 -6.79 -8.35
CA ALA A 77 -9.49 -5.81 -9.06
C ALA A 77 -10.03 -4.71 -8.12
N VAL A 78 -10.53 -5.10 -6.94
CA VAL A 78 -11.07 -4.17 -5.94
C VAL A 78 -9.96 -3.36 -5.25
N MET A 79 -8.75 -3.90 -5.11
CA MET A 79 -7.60 -3.17 -4.56
C MET A 79 -7.25 -1.88 -5.33
N ARG A 80 -7.57 -1.80 -6.62
CA ARG A 80 -7.32 -0.58 -7.42
C ARG A 80 -8.18 0.60 -6.98
N GLU A 81 -9.23 0.36 -6.19
CA GLU A 81 -10.18 1.37 -5.73
C GLU A 81 -9.93 1.83 -4.28
N GLY A 82 -8.99 1.21 -3.55
CA GLY A 82 -8.64 1.55 -2.16
C GLY A 82 -8.89 0.40 -1.16
N LEU A 83 -9.18 0.73 0.11
CA LEU A 83 -9.52 -0.31 1.09
C LEU A 83 -10.89 -0.91 0.81
N SER A 84 -10.84 -2.15 0.35
CA SER A 84 -11.98 -3.01 0.21
C SER A 84 -12.59 -3.41 1.57
N PRO A 85 -13.91 -3.62 1.65
CA PRO A 85 -14.54 -4.33 2.76
C PRO A 85 -14.20 -5.84 2.78
N SER A 86 -13.57 -6.39 1.73
CA SER A 86 -13.13 -7.78 1.68
C SER A 86 -11.84 -7.97 2.52
N PRO A 87 -11.84 -8.89 3.51
CA PRO A 87 -10.65 -9.20 4.32
C PRO A 87 -9.45 -9.64 3.47
N LEU A 88 -9.70 -10.36 2.37
CA LEU A 88 -8.67 -10.83 1.45
C LEU A 88 -8.05 -9.67 0.67
N ALA A 89 -8.87 -8.79 0.09
CA ALA A 89 -8.37 -7.62 -0.65
C ALA A 89 -7.61 -6.65 0.27
N ALA A 90 -8.08 -6.49 1.52
CA ALA A 90 -7.38 -5.68 2.49
C ALA A 90 -6.04 -6.29 2.92
N SER A 91 -5.98 -7.63 3.08
CA SER A 91 -4.73 -8.37 3.33
C SER A 91 -3.72 -8.27 2.18
N LEU A 92 -4.20 -8.34 0.93
CA LEU A 92 -3.36 -8.14 -0.26
C LEU A 92 -2.84 -6.70 -0.33
N THR A 93 -3.63 -5.71 0.09
CA THR A 93 -3.20 -4.29 0.20
C THR A 93 -2.06 -4.11 1.20
N ILE A 94 -2.18 -4.67 2.41
CA ILE A 94 -1.09 -4.64 3.41
C ILE A 94 0.15 -5.36 2.88
N SER A 95 -0.04 -6.50 2.21
CA SER A 95 1.06 -7.27 1.63
C SER A 95 1.79 -6.48 0.53
N ALA A 96 1.05 -5.78 -0.33
CA ALA A 96 1.61 -4.93 -1.37
C ALA A 96 2.40 -3.75 -0.78
N LEU A 97 1.86 -3.10 0.26
CA LEU A 97 2.57 -2.04 1.00
C LEU A 97 3.84 -2.55 1.68
N GLY A 98 3.82 -3.77 2.24
CA GLY A 98 5.00 -4.41 2.81
C GLY A 98 6.10 -4.65 1.77
N ARG A 99 5.72 -5.13 0.57
CA ARG A 99 6.65 -5.28 -0.56
C ARG A 99 7.20 -3.94 -1.04
N ALA A 100 6.36 -2.91 -1.13
CA ALA A 100 6.78 -1.56 -1.47
C ALA A 100 7.80 -1.01 -0.46
N LEU A 101 7.56 -1.16 0.84
CA LEU A 101 8.53 -0.76 1.88
C LEU A 101 9.85 -1.52 1.77
N TRP A 102 9.80 -2.82 1.52
CA TRP A 102 11.00 -3.64 1.35
C TRP A 102 11.80 -3.21 0.11
N GLY A 103 11.13 -2.94 -1.01
CA GLY A 103 11.75 -2.43 -2.23
C GLY A 103 12.41 -1.07 -2.00
N LEU A 104 11.69 -0.13 -1.39
CA LEU A 104 12.23 1.18 -1.03
C LEU A 104 13.42 1.07 -0.08
N HIS A 105 13.35 0.18 0.92
CA HIS A 105 14.45 -0.05 1.86
C HIS A 105 15.75 -0.46 1.14
N GLN A 106 15.66 -1.42 0.21
CA GLN A 106 16.81 -1.86 -0.59
C GLN A 106 17.41 -0.74 -1.45
N ILE A 107 16.60 0.17 -1.99
CA ILE A 107 17.07 1.32 -2.78
C ILE A 107 17.72 2.38 -1.87
N THR A 108 17.12 2.64 -0.71
CA THR A 108 17.61 3.67 0.24
C THR A 108 18.85 3.25 1.04
N GLY A 109 19.27 1.99 0.90
CA GLY A 109 20.50 1.48 1.50
C GLY A 109 20.25 0.44 2.59
N ASP A 110 20.58 -0.80 2.24
CA ASP A 110 21.22 -1.79 3.11
C ASP A 110 22.76 -1.57 3.07
N ASP A 111 23.20 -0.29 3.10
CA ASP A 111 24.61 0.10 3.21
C ASP A 111 25.00 0.15 4.70
N ARG A 112 25.04 -1.01 5.35
CA ARG A 112 25.73 -1.19 6.63
C ARG A 112 26.82 -2.23 6.53
#